data_AF-A0A9E3Y3Y9-F1
#
_entry.id   AF-A0A9E3Y3Y9-F1
#
_cell.length_a   1.000
_cell.length_b   1.000
_cell.length_c   1.000
_cell.angle_alpha   90.00
_cell.angle_beta   90.00
_cell.angle_gamma   90.00
#
_symmetry.space_group_name_H-M   'P 1'
#
loop_
_entity.id
_entity.type
_entity.pdbx_description
1 polymer ?
#
loop_
_entity_poly.entity_id
_entity_poly.type
_entity_poly.pdbx_seq_one_letter_code
_entity_poly.pdbx_strand_id
1 'polypeptide(L)' 'MKVTATDRATEIVAEMARRRRGSLSITIGTGCCESTAPFLYEDFWPGPDQEQVGEVAGVAVFAPEYLR' A
#
# COMPACT_ATOMS: atom_id res chain seq x y z
N MET A 1 1.41 5.86 -13.15
CA MET A 1 2.17 4.81 -12.44
C MET A 1 1.60 3.43 -12.73
N LYS A 2 2.44 2.38 -12.83
CA LYS A 2 2.00 0.98 -12.89
C LYS A 2 2.50 0.26 -11.64
N VAL A 3 1.60 -0.24 -10.80
CA VAL A 3 1.94 -1.06 -9.63
C VAL A 3 2.03 -2.52 -10.04
N THR A 4 3.14 -3.17 -9.71
CA THR A 4 3.30 -4.62 -9.81
C THR A 4 3.87 -5.16 -8.52
N ALA A 5 3.30 -6.25 -8.02
CA ALA A 5 3.80 -6.95 -6.84
C ALA A 5 4.50 -8.24 -7.26
N THR A 6 5.47 -8.66 -6.46
CA THR A 6 5.98 -10.03 -6.55
C THR A 6 4.93 -11.01 -6.03
N ASP A 7 5.03 -12.27 -6.43
CA ASP A 7 4.15 -13.34 -5.91
C ASP A 7 4.20 -13.38 -4.38
N ARG A 8 5.40 -13.27 -3.81
CA ARG A 8 5.59 -13.28 -2.36
C ARG A 8 4.92 -12.10 -1.66
N ALA A 9 4.98 -10.89 -2.24
CA ALA A 9 4.27 -9.74 -1.68
C ALA A 9 2.75 -9.94 -1.72
N THR A 10 2.24 -10.49 -2.82
CA THR A 10 0.81 -10.82 -2.99
C THR A 10 0.34 -11.82 -1.94
N GLU A 11 1.12 -12.88 -1.68
CA GLU A 11 0.82 -13.87 -0.64
C GLU A 11 0.74 -13.25 0.76
N ILE A 12 1.71 -12.40 1.12
CA ILE A 12 1.76 -11.74 2.44
C ILE A 12 0.56 -10.81 2.63
N VAL A 13 0.22 -10.01 1.62
CA VAL A 13 -0.94 -9.11 1.69
C VAL A 13 -2.23 -9.91 1.84
N ALA A 14 -2.41 -10.99 1.06
CA ALA A 14 -3.57 -11.87 1.17
C ALA A 14 -3.65 -12.58 2.53
N GLU A 15 -2.50 -12.98 3.10
CA GLU A 15 -2.44 -13.54 4.46
C GLU A 15 -2.89 -12.51 5.50
N MET A 16 -2.39 -11.28 5.43
CA MET A 16 -2.77 -10.22 6.35
C MET A 16 -4.26 -9.89 6.24
N ALA A 17 -4.82 -9.84 5.03
CA ALA A 17 -6.25 -9.62 4.81
C ALA A 17 -7.13 -10.68 5.48
N ARG A 18 -6.66 -11.93 5.63
CA ARG A 18 -7.38 -12.99 6.37
C ARG A 18 -7.19 -12.90 7.88
N ARG A 19 -6.08 -12.34 8.36
CA ARG A 19 -5.72 -12.28 9.79
C ARG A 19 -6.22 -11.02 10.49
N ARG A 20 -6.29 -9.92 9.76
CA ARG A 20 -6.70 -8.60 10.25
C ARG A 20 -8.20 -8.41 10.08
N ARG A 21 -8.77 -7.52 10.90
CA ARG A 21 -10.22 -7.23 10.87
C ARG A 21 -10.50 -5.83 10.35
N GLY A 22 -9.54 -4.92 10.48
CA GLY A 22 -9.60 -3.58 9.94
C GLY A 22 -9.34 -3.52 8.44
N SER A 23 -9.55 -2.32 7.89
CA SER A 23 -9.26 -2.04 6.48
C SER A 23 -7.76 -1.95 6.27
N LEU A 24 -7.24 -2.71 5.31
CA LEU A 24 -5.83 -2.64 4.96
C LEU A 24 -5.58 -1.59 3.88
N SER A 25 -4.43 -0.91 3.97
CA SER A 25 -3.95 0.01 2.94
C SER A 25 -2.44 -0.11 2.79
N ILE A 26 -1.95 0.00 1.55
CA ILE A 26 -0.52 0.11 1.26
C ILE A 26 -0.21 1.58 1.00
N THR A 27 0.84 2.12 1.60
CA THR A 27 1.27 3.50 1.35
C THR A 27 2.72 3.54 0.87
N ILE A 28 2.95 4.27 -0.22
CA ILE A 28 4.26 4.65 -0.75
C ILE A 28 4.39 6.15 -0.52
N GLY A 29 5.00 6.55 0.59
CA GLY A 29 5.16 7.96 0.95
C GLY A 29 6.62 8.34 1.16
N THR A 30 6.86 9.61 1.50
CA THR A 30 8.19 10.21 1.82
C THR A 30 8.87 9.65 3.07
N GLY A 31 8.52 8.44 3.50
CA GLY A 31 9.04 7.81 4.70
C GLY A 31 10.51 7.37 4.59
N CYS A 32 11.05 6.93 5.73
CA CYS A 32 12.43 6.47 5.88
C CYS A 32 12.78 5.40 4.82
N CYS A 33 14.01 5.49 4.29
CA CYS A 33 14.54 4.76 3.11
C CYS A 33 14.16 5.35 1.74
N GLU A 34 14.20 6.68 1.60
CA GLU A 34 14.03 7.36 0.30
C GLU A 34 12.70 7.04 -0.41
N SER A 35 11.64 6.73 0.35
CA SER A 35 10.33 6.33 -0.20
C SER A 35 10.34 5.02 -1.01
N THR A 36 11.37 4.19 -0.87
CA THR A 36 11.53 2.96 -1.67
C THR A 36 10.80 1.75 -1.10
N ALA A 37 10.41 1.80 0.18
CA ALA A 37 9.74 0.69 0.87
C ALA A 37 8.25 1.00 1.12
N PRO A 38 7.31 0.26 0.49
CA PRO A 38 5.90 0.37 0.81
C PRO A 38 5.61 -0.19 2.21
N PHE A 39 4.70 0.47 2.93
CA PHE A 39 4.17 0.00 4.21
C PHE A 39 2.76 -0.57 4.03
N LEU A 40 2.44 -1.64 4.75
CA LEU A 40 1.09 -2.19 4.87
C LEU A 40 0.53 -1.82 6.25
N TYR A 41 -0.56 -1.06 6.27
CA TYR A 41 -1.23 -0.59 7.48
C TYR A 41 -2.63 -1.21 7.65
N GLU A 42 -3.12 -1.22 8.89
CA GLU A 42 -4.51 -1.54 9.28
C GLU A 42 -5.15 -0.27 9.86
N ASP A 43 -6.36 0.07 9.39
CA ASP A 43 -7.15 1.23 9.83
C ASP A 43 -6.39 2.56 9.81
N PHE A 44 -5.54 2.72 8.79
CA PHE A 44 -4.72 3.92 8.60
C PHE A 44 -5.28 4.82 7.50
N TRP A 45 -5.43 6.10 7.83
CA TRP A 45 -5.75 7.15 6.88
C TRP A 45 -4.47 7.72 6.26
N PRO A 46 -4.22 7.54 4.94
CA PRO A 46 -2.97 7.97 4.30
C PRO A 46 -2.74 9.49 4.29
N GLY A 47 -3.82 10.27 4.40
CA GLY A 47 -3.78 11.73 4.30
C GLY A 47 -4.49 12.26 3.04
N PRO A 48 -4.71 13.58 2.96
CA PRO A 48 -5.49 14.20 1.90
C PRO A 48 -4.76 14.35 0.57
N ASP A 49 -3.43 14.24 0.56
CA ASP A 49 -2.56 14.37 -0.61
C ASP A 49 -2.21 13.01 -1.26
N GLN A 50 -2.80 11.93 -0.74
CA GLN A 50 -2.56 10.57 -1.20
C GLN A 50 -3.64 10.12 -2.18
N GLU A 51 -3.22 9.63 -3.34
CA GLU A 51 -4.10 9.07 -4.35
C GLU A 51 -3.94 7.56 -4.46
N GLN A 52 -5.03 6.85 -4.79
CA GLN A 52 -4.93 5.44 -5.14
C GLN A 52 -4.27 5.30 -6.51
N VAL A 53 -3.13 4.62 -6.53
CA VAL A 53 -2.27 4.43 -7.72
C VAL A 53 -2.23 2.98 -8.20
N GLY A 54 -2.82 2.06 -7.44
CA GLY A 54 -2.95 0.66 -7.81
C GLY A 54 -3.56 -0.19 -6.71
N GLU A 55 -3.38 -1.50 -6.84
CA GLU A 55 -3.90 -2.50 -5.92
C GLU A 55 -2.97 -3.73 -5.88
N VAL A 56 -2.86 -4.36 -4.73
CA VAL A 56 -2.20 -5.67 -4.54
C VAL A 56 -3.13 -6.56 -3.73
N ALA A 57 -3.55 -7.70 -4.31
CA ALA A 57 -4.42 -8.67 -3.66
C ALA A 57 -5.71 -8.07 -3.02
N GLY A 58 -6.38 -7.13 -3.70
CA GLY A 58 -7.57 -6.46 -3.15
C GLY A 58 -7.27 -5.25 -2.25
N VAL A 59 -6.00 -4.99 -1.93
CA VAL A 59 -5.59 -3.89 -1.03
C VAL A 59 -5.10 -2.70 -1.85
N ALA A 60 -5.73 -1.55 -1.63
CA ALA A 60 -5.38 -0.31 -2.33
C ALA A 60 -3.96 0.17 -1.99
N VAL A 61 -3.24 0.60 -3.02
CA VAL A 61 -1.92 1.24 -2.91
C VAL A 61 -2.08 2.74 -3.10
N PHE A 62 -1.62 3.52 -2.13
CA PHE A 62 -1.65 4.96 -2.11
C PHE A 62 -0.26 5.55 -2.28
N ALA A 63 -0.15 6.66 -3.01
CA ALA A 63 1.07 7.44 -3.12
C ALA A 63 0.73 8.94 -3.29
N PRO A 64 1.65 9.85 -2.94
CA PRO A 64 1.52 11.27 -3.25
C PRO A 64 1.39 11.51 -4.77
N GLU A 65 0.61 12.53 -5.14
CA GLU A 65 0.37 12.93 -6.53
C GLU A 65 1.67 13.10 -7.35
N TYR A 66 2.74 13.63 -6.75
CA TYR A 66 4.00 13.89 -7.45
C TYR A 66 4.81 12.61 -7.80
N LEU A 67 4.44 11.43 -7.29
CA LEU A 67 5.06 10.13 -7.63
C LEU A 67 4.37 9.41 -8.79
N ARG A 68 3.37 10.04 -9.41
CA ARG A 68 2.48 9.40 -10.38
C ARG A 68 3.11 9.13 -11.75
#